data_AF-A0A847GL48-F1
#
_entry.id   AF-A0A847GL48-F1
#
_cell.length_a   1.000
_cell.length_b   1.000
_cell.length_c   1.000
_cell.angle_alpha   90.00
_cell.angle_beta   90.00
_cell.angle_gamma   90.00
#
_symmetry.space_group_name_H-M   'P 1'
#
loop_
_entity.id
_entity.type
_entity.pdbx_description
1 polymer ?
#
loop_
_entity_poly.entity_id
_entity_poly.type
_entity_poly.pdbx_seq_one_letter_code
_entity_poly.pdbx_strand_id
1 'polypeptide(L)'
;MSHVVLLSKRDLEVLGLLEMTPATAAHLRQASATFSEEPFRDERRVRERMLALSNAGFVQSFPAAVAGGGLRHYYRLTAAGYRVLHPDRDQAPGRMIVAEISPSRFQHAMATADVIVHTLVSCHAARVQILQYHGDGQLTLG
;
A
#
# COMPACT_ATOMS: atom_id res chain seq x y z
N MET A 1 10.83 7.82 -20.89
CA MET A 1 9.78 8.84 -21.05
C MET A 1 8.89 8.76 -19.82
N SER A 2 8.86 9.80 -18.97
CA SER A 2 7.98 9.82 -17.80
C SER A 2 6.55 10.09 -18.27
N HIS A 3 5.68 9.09 -18.17
CA HIS A 3 4.25 9.33 -18.32
C HIS A 3 3.79 10.22 -17.15
N VAL A 4 3.29 11.42 -17.46
CA VAL A 4 2.65 12.27 -16.46
C VAL A 4 1.36 11.58 -16.05
N VAL A 5 1.36 10.95 -14.87
CA VAL A 5 0.16 10.38 -14.27
C VAL A 5 -0.43 11.43 -13.34
N LEU A 6 -1.63 11.91 -13.69
CA LEU A 6 -2.49 12.65 -12.77
C LEU A 6 -3.02 11.67 -11.72
N LEU A 7 -2.64 11.92 -10.47
CA LEU A 7 -3.07 11.11 -9.33
C LEU A 7 -4.48 11.49 -8.91
N SER A 8 -5.39 10.52 -8.91
CA SER A 8 -6.74 10.69 -8.35
C SER A 8 -6.70 10.61 -6.82
N LYS A 9 -7.82 10.91 -6.14
CA LYS A 9 -7.89 10.76 -4.68
C LYS A 9 -7.66 9.31 -4.27
N ARG A 10 -8.21 8.36 -5.05
CA ARG A 10 -7.97 6.93 -4.85
C ARG A 10 -6.50 6.56 -4.95
N ASP A 11 -5.72 7.18 -5.83
CA ASP A 11 -4.29 6.89 -5.89
C ASP A 11 -3.57 7.35 -4.64
N LEU A 12 -3.90 8.55 -4.15
CA LEU A 12 -3.33 9.05 -2.90
C LEU A 12 -3.70 8.12 -1.73
N GLU A 13 -4.93 7.62 -1.68
CA GLU A 13 -5.38 6.65 -0.68
C GLU A 13 -4.68 5.28 -0.83
N VAL A 14 -4.41 4.84 -2.06
CA VAL A 14 -3.57 3.66 -2.34
C VAL A 14 -2.14 3.87 -1.85
N LEU A 15 -1.54 5.02 -2.15
CA LEU A 15 -0.19 5.35 -1.67
C LEU A 15 -0.17 5.40 -0.14
N GLY A 16 -1.19 5.98 0.50
CA GLY A 16 -1.33 6.01 1.96
C GLY A 16 -1.44 4.61 2.57
N LEU A 17 -2.17 3.69 1.94
CA LEU A 17 -2.18 2.28 2.37
C LEU A 17 -0.79 1.65 2.28
N LEU A 18 -0.04 1.92 1.21
CA LEU A 18 1.30 1.38 1.00
C LEU A 18 2.37 2.01 1.90
N GLU A 19 2.13 3.21 2.44
CA GLU A 19 2.91 3.76 3.54
C GLU A 19 2.73 2.94 4.81
N MET A 20 1.48 2.54 5.09
CA MET A 20 1.15 1.76 6.29
C MET A 20 1.70 0.34 6.20
N THR A 21 1.47 -0.35 5.08
CA THR A 21 1.80 -1.77 4.94
C THR A 21 2.02 -2.17 3.49
N PRO A 22 2.92 -3.12 3.19
CA PRO A 22 2.98 -3.71 1.86
C PRO A 22 1.66 -4.41 1.52
N ALA A 23 1.18 -4.25 0.29
CA ALA A 23 -0.15 -4.76 -0.08
C ALA A 23 -0.11 -5.57 -1.37
N THR A 24 -0.95 -6.60 -1.45
CA THR A 24 -1.24 -7.33 -2.69
C THR A 24 -2.41 -6.68 -3.43
N ALA A 25 -2.68 -7.12 -4.66
CA ALA A 25 -3.88 -6.66 -5.39
C ALA A 25 -5.19 -6.98 -4.63
N ALA A 26 -5.23 -8.10 -3.90
CA ALA A 26 -6.38 -8.48 -3.07
C ALA A 26 -6.55 -7.52 -1.87
N HIS A 27 -5.46 -7.21 -1.17
CA HIS A 27 -5.46 -6.24 -0.06
C HIS A 27 -5.97 -4.87 -0.51
N LEU A 28 -5.43 -4.36 -1.62
CA LEU A 28 -5.82 -3.06 -2.19
C LEU A 28 -7.29 -3.04 -2.63
N ARG A 29 -7.79 -4.11 -3.24
CA ARG A 29 -9.20 -4.23 -3.59
C ARG A 29 -10.08 -4.17 -2.35
N GLN A 30 -9.74 -4.93 -1.32
CA GLN A 30 -10.50 -4.96 -0.07
C GLN A 30 -10.48 -3.60 0.63
N ALA A 31 -9.30 -2.99 0.79
CA ALA A 31 -9.15 -1.67 1.38
C ALA A 31 -9.90 -0.58 0.62
N SER A 32 -10.06 -0.72 -0.71
CA SER A 32 -10.75 0.29 -1.51
C SER A 32 -12.22 0.50 -1.18
N ALA A 33 -12.83 -0.40 -0.41
CA ALA A 33 -14.15 -0.17 0.19
C ALA A 33 -14.18 1.03 1.15
N THR A 34 -13.03 1.44 1.68
CA THR A 34 -12.91 2.56 2.62
C THR A 34 -12.45 3.86 1.98
N PHE A 35 -12.16 3.84 0.67
CA PHE A 35 -11.65 4.99 -0.06
C PHE A 35 -12.78 5.97 -0.40
N SER A 36 -12.40 7.21 -0.71
CA SER A 36 -13.33 8.31 -0.99
C SER A 36 -13.98 8.20 -2.36
N GLU A 37 -13.32 7.52 -3.31
CA GLU A 37 -13.83 7.24 -4.66
C GLU A 37 -14.39 5.80 -4.75
N GLU A 38 -15.00 5.46 -5.89
CA GLU A 38 -15.56 4.12 -6.10
C GLU A 38 -14.50 3.01 -5.89
N PRO A 39 -14.85 1.94 -5.13
CA PRO A 39 -13.95 0.82 -4.89
C PRO A 39 -13.48 0.15 -6.18
N PHE A 40 -12.33 -0.51 -6.14
CA PHE A 40 -11.90 -1.34 -7.25
C PHE A 40 -12.86 -2.52 -7.43
N ARG A 41 -13.46 -2.61 -8.61
CA ARG A 41 -14.39 -3.69 -8.98
C ARG A 41 -13.77 -5.08 -8.82
N ASP A 42 -12.55 -5.24 -9.31
CA ASP A 42 -11.83 -6.52 -9.36
C ASP A 42 -10.32 -6.31 -9.25
N GLU A 43 -9.58 -7.40 -8.98
CA GLU A 43 -8.12 -7.32 -8.85
C GLU A 43 -7.40 -7.00 -10.17
N ARG A 44 -8.02 -7.24 -11.33
CA ARG A 44 -7.42 -6.86 -12.62
C ARG A 44 -7.35 -5.34 -12.72
N ARG A 45 -8.40 -4.61 -12.33
CA ARG A 45 -8.38 -3.14 -12.26
C ARG A 45 -7.35 -2.61 -11.29
N VAL A 46 -7.16 -3.29 -10.15
CA VAL A 46 -6.06 -2.97 -9.24
C VAL A 46 -4.72 -3.13 -9.94
N ARG A 47 -4.44 -4.29 -10.55
CA ARG A 47 -3.17 -4.56 -11.25
C ARG A 47 -2.89 -3.56 -12.37
N GLU A 48 -3.91 -3.20 -13.17
CA GLU A 48 -3.80 -2.17 -14.20
C GLU A 48 -3.41 -0.81 -13.59
N ARG A 49 -4.03 -0.43 -12.46
CA ARG A 49 -3.71 0.83 -11.81
C ARG A 49 -2.32 0.82 -11.17
N MET A 50 -1.94 -0.27 -10.52
CA MET A 50 -0.60 -0.42 -9.93
C MET A 50 0.48 -0.42 -11.01
N LEU A 51 0.23 -1.00 -12.19
CA LEU A 51 1.15 -0.90 -13.32
C LEU A 51 1.34 0.55 -13.77
N ALA A 52 0.26 1.34 -13.86
CA ALA A 52 0.35 2.76 -14.20
C ALA A 52 1.15 3.55 -13.15
N LEU A 53 0.90 3.32 -11.85
CA LEU A 53 1.63 3.96 -10.75
C LEU A 53 3.10 3.53 -10.70
N SER A 54 3.41 2.27 -11.03
CA SER A 54 4.78 1.79 -11.14
C SER A 54 5.52 2.39 -12.32
N ASN A 55 4.88 2.50 -13.49
CA ASN A 55 5.46 3.16 -14.65
C ASN A 55 5.70 4.66 -14.42
N ALA A 56 4.88 5.29 -13.57
CA ALA A 56 5.09 6.65 -13.11
C ALA A 56 6.15 6.78 -11.99
N GLY A 57 6.65 5.66 -11.47
CA GLY A 57 7.70 5.63 -10.46
C GLY A 57 7.22 5.85 -9.02
N PHE A 58 5.91 5.78 -8.74
CA PHE A 58 5.37 5.96 -7.38
C PHE A 58 5.34 4.68 -6.55
N VAL A 59 5.31 3.52 -7.22
CA VAL A 59 5.18 2.20 -6.57
C VAL A 59 6.15 1.20 -7.19
N GLN A 60 6.74 0.34 -6.36
CA GLN A 60 7.46 -0.85 -6.79
C GLN A 60 6.58 -2.10 -6.68
N SER A 61 6.74 -3.01 -7.63
CA SER A 61 6.08 -4.31 -7.68
C SER A 61 7.13 -5.39 -7.50
N PHE A 62 6.92 -6.27 -6.53
CA PHE A 62 7.81 -7.37 -6.22
C PHE A 62 7.08 -8.70 -6.38
N PRO A 63 7.69 -9.69 -7.04
CA PRO A 63 7.14 -11.03 -7.10
C PRO A 63 7.37 -11.76 -5.76
N ALA A 64 6.38 -12.53 -5.33
CA ALA A 64 6.50 -13.46 -4.21
C ALA A 64 5.93 -14.82 -4.59
N ALA A 65 6.69 -15.86 -4.30
CA ALA A 65 6.22 -17.24 -4.42
C ALA A 65 5.18 -17.51 -3.32
N VAL A 66 4.07 -18.15 -3.69
CA VAL A 66 2.99 -18.49 -2.77
C VAL A 66 3.02 -20.00 -2.48
N ALA A 67 2.72 -20.38 -1.24
CA ALA A 67 2.53 -21.79 -0.89
C ALA A 67 1.36 -22.38 -1.71
N GLY A 68 1.58 -23.53 -2.35
CA GLY A 68 0.61 -24.15 -3.28
C GLY A 68 0.87 -23.85 -4.76
N GLY A 69 1.90 -23.07 -5.09
CA GLY A 69 2.30 -22.77 -6.46
C GLY A 69 1.72 -21.45 -6.99
N GLY A 70 2.45 -20.83 -7.92
CA GLY A 70 2.10 -19.55 -8.51
C GLY A 70 2.90 -18.36 -7.98
N LEU A 71 2.81 -17.26 -8.71
CA LEU A 71 3.46 -15.99 -8.41
C LEU A 71 2.40 -14.97 -8.03
N ARG A 72 2.54 -14.34 -6.87
CA ARG A 72 1.73 -13.20 -6.47
C ARG A 72 2.61 -11.97 -6.38
N HIS A 73 2.14 -10.86 -6.93
CA HIS A 73 2.83 -9.59 -6.75
C HIS A 73 2.33 -8.88 -5.48
N TYR A 74 3.26 -8.26 -4.77
CA TYR A 74 2.98 -7.28 -3.73
C TYR A 74 3.63 -5.96 -4.10
N TYR A 75 3.11 -4.89 -3.51
CA TYR A 75 3.46 -3.53 -3.86
C TYR A 75 4.02 -2.79 -2.66
N ARG A 76 4.95 -1.86 -2.92
CA ARG A 76 5.54 -0.96 -1.94
C ARG A 76 5.69 0.44 -2.51
N LEU A 77 5.67 1.46 -1.66
CA LEU A 77 5.99 2.81 -2.10
C LEU A 77 7.44 2.92 -2.61
N THR A 78 7.66 3.80 -3.58
CA THR A 78 8.99 4.36 -3.83
C THR A 78 9.19 5.61 -2.97
N ALA A 79 10.43 6.12 -2.94
CA ALA A 79 10.69 7.43 -2.36
C ALA A 79 9.90 8.56 -3.05
N ALA A 80 9.66 8.47 -4.36
CA ALA A 80 8.84 9.44 -5.08
C ALA A 80 7.37 9.36 -4.67
N GLY A 81 6.81 8.15 -4.54
CA GLY A 81 5.44 7.96 -4.04
C GLY A 81 5.25 8.47 -2.61
N TYR A 82 6.24 8.24 -1.74
CA TYR A 82 6.22 8.78 -0.38
C TYR A 82 6.25 10.31 -0.35
N ARG A 83 7.09 10.95 -1.18
CA ARG A 83 7.16 12.43 -1.27
C ARG A 83 5.88 13.08 -1.76
N VAL A 84 5.07 12.36 -2.57
CA VAL A 84 3.75 12.86 -2.97
C VAL A 84 2.82 13.01 -1.77
N LEU A 85 2.86 12.05 -0.83
CA LEU A 85 2.04 12.10 0.39
C LEU A 85 2.55 13.14 1.39
N HIS A 86 3.86 13.37 1.40
CA HIS A 86 4.55 14.22 2.36
C HIS A 86 5.42 15.27 1.66
N PRO A 87 4.83 16.23 0.93
CA PRO A 87 5.59 17.22 0.15
C PRO A 87 6.48 18.10 1.03
N ASP A 88 6.06 18.34 2.27
CA ASP A 88 6.75 19.22 3.23
C ASP A 88 7.77 18.47 4.12
N ARG A 89 7.93 17.14 3.96
CA ARG A 89 8.90 16.36 4.74
C ARG A 89 10.22 16.21 4.00
N ASP A 90 11.28 16.79 4.55
CA ASP A 90 12.64 16.63 4.03
C ASP A 90 13.26 15.24 4.32
N GLN A 91 12.72 14.51 5.31
CA GLN A 91 13.24 13.19 5.67
C GLN A 91 12.88 12.13 4.63
N ALA A 92 13.89 11.36 4.21
CA ALA A 92 13.68 10.19 3.38
C ALA A 92 12.77 9.16 4.09
N PRO A 93 11.93 8.41 3.35
CA PRO A 93 11.13 7.36 3.96
C PRO A 93 12.00 6.30 4.62
N GLY A 94 11.52 5.77 5.74
CA GLY A 94 12.16 4.64 6.40
C GLY A 94 12.30 3.44 5.44
N ARG A 95 13.40 2.70 5.57
CA ARG A 95 13.70 1.54 4.70
C ARG A 95 12.56 0.53 4.66
N MET A 96 11.85 0.34 5.77
CA MET A 96 10.73 -0.59 5.86
C MET A 96 9.53 -0.21 5.00
N ILE A 97 9.41 1.04 4.52
CA ILE A 97 8.34 1.49 3.63
C ILE A 97 8.64 1.15 2.17
N VAL A 98 9.90 1.27 1.77
CA VAL A 98 10.32 1.22 0.35
C VAL A 98 11.07 -0.03 -0.06
N ALA A 99 11.71 -0.74 0.86
CA ALA A 99 12.56 -1.88 0.53
C ALA A 99 11.78 -3.19 0.32
N GLU A 100 12.29 -4.02 -0.58
CA GLU A 100 11.81 -5.40 -0.78
C GLU A 100 11.76 -6.17 0.55
N ILE A 101 10.72 -6.98 0.72
CA ILE A 101 10.56 -7.81 1.92
C ILE A 101 11.43 -9.05 1.77
N SER A 102 12.25 -9.35 2.77
CA SER A 102 13.03 -10.59 2.76
C SER A 102 12.09 -11.80 2.74
N PRO A 103 12.42 -12.89 2.02
CA PRO A 103 11.55 -14.08 1.94
C PRO A 103 11.14 -14.61 3.32
N SER A 104 12.05 -14.59 4.29
CA SER A 104 11.81 -15.02 5.68
C SER A 104 10.78 -14.19 6.45
N ARG A 105 10.53 -12.94 6.05
CA ARG A 105 9.58 -12.02 6.69
C ARG A 105 8.29 -11.84 5.89
N PHE A 106 8.23 -12.39 4.68
CA PHE A 106 7.12 -12.18 3.76
C PHE A 106 5.78 -12.61 4.36
N GLN A 107 5.70 -13.82 4.94
CA GLN A 107 4.45 -14.31 5.56
C GLN A 107 3.98 -13.41 6.70
N HIS A 108 4.91 -12.98 7.56
CA HIS A 108 4.60 -12.07 8.66
C HIS A 108 4.09 -10.72 8.14
N ALA A 109 4.77 -10.12 7.17
CA ALA A 109 4.34 -8.85 6.58
C ALA A 109 2.97 -8.94 5.91
N MET A 110 2.65 -10.06 5.25
CA MET A 110 1.32 -10.27 4.66
C MET A 110 0.25 -10.47 5.72
N ALA A 111 0.52 -11.19 6.80
CA ALA A 111 -0.39 -11.30 7.94
C ALA A 111 -0.66 -9.94 8.61
N THR A 112 0.37 -9.10 8.77
CA THR A 112 0.21 -7.71 9.24
C THR A 112 -0.66 -6.90 8.29
N ALA A 113 -0.45 -7.03 6.98
CA ALA A 113 -1.28 -6.38 5.97
C ALA A 113 -2.75 -6.82 6.04
N ASP A 114 -3.02 -8.11 6.24
CA ASP A 114 -4.38 -8.64 6.43
C ASP A 114 -5.07 -8.01 7.63
N VAL A 115 -4.38 -7.92 8.78
CA VAL A 115 -4.92 -7.29 10.00
C VAL A 115 -5.21 -5.81 9.78
N ILE A 116 -4.30 -5.07 9.17
CA ILE A 116 -4.48 -3.64 8.89
C ILE A 116 -5.68 -3.43 7.97
N VAL A 117 -5.72 -4.12 6.82
CA VAL A 117 -6.80 -3.97 5.84
C VAL A 117 -8.15 -4.37 6.43
N HIS A 118 -8.20 -5.47 7.18
CA HIS A 118 -9.41 -5.90 7.87
C HIS A 118 -9.88 -4.86 8.89
N THR A 119 -8.95 -4.29 9.67
CA THR A 119 -9.27 -3.24 10.64
C THR A 119 -9.80 -1.99 9.97
N LEU A 120 -9.18 -1.52 8.88
CA LEU A 120 -9.65 -0.38 8.10
C LEU A 120 -11.11 -0.58 7.64
N VAL A 121 -11.40 -1.73 7.04
CA VAL A 121 -12.74 -2.05 6.52
C VAL A 121 -13.78 -2.15 7.65
N SER A 122 -13.43 -2.82 8.74
CA SER A 122 -14.32 -2.97 9.91
C SER A 122 -14.60 -1.63 10.58
N CYS A 123 -13.58 -0.77 10.76
CA CYS A 123 -13.75 0.58 11.27
C CYS A 123 -14.64 1.43 10.35
N HIS A 124 -14.42 1.37 9.04
CA HIS A 124 -15.23 2.09 8.07
C HIS A 124 -16.71 1.66 8.14
N ALA A 125 -16.99 0.36 8.18
CA ALA A 125 -18.34 -0.18 8.33
C ALA A 125 -19.01 0.27 9.65
N ALA A 126 -18.23 0.35 10.73
CA ALA A 126 -18.67 0.83 12.04
C ALA A 126 -18.70 2.38 12.17
N ARG A 127 -18.29 3.12 11.12
CA ARG A 127 -18.12 4.59 11.13
C ARG A 127 -17.15 5.10 12.21
N VAL A 128 -16.17 4.27 12.56
CA VAL A 128 -15.08 4.63 13.47
C VAL A 128 -13.95 5.25 12.66
N GLN A 129 -13.50 6.43 13.07
CA GLN A 129 -12.38 7.12 12.45
C GLN A 129 -11.06 6.68 13.09
N ILE A 130 -10.10 6.29 12.25
CA ILE A 130 -8.73 6.02 12.67
C ILE A 130 -7.97 7.34 12.60
N LEU A 131 -7.56 7.87 13.75
CA LEU A 131 -6.91 9.18 13.85
C LEU A 131 -5.40 9.11 13.59
N GLN A 132 -4.77 8.00 13.97
CA GLN A 132 -3.33 7.82 13.90
C GLN A 132 -2.98 6.37 13.56
N TYR A 133 -1.91 6.21 12.78
CA TYR A 133 -1.29 4.92 12.48
C TYR A 133 0.19 4.98 12.85
N HIS A 134 0.67 3.93 13.50
CA HIS A 134 2.08 3.73 13.79
C HIS A 134 2.50 2.42 13.13
N GLY A 135 3.35 2.50 12.10
CA GLY A 135 3.81 1.32 11.37
C GLY A 135 4.80 0.48 12.18
N ASP A 136 5.14 -0.70 11.63
CA ASP A 136 6.18 -1.56 12.21
C ASP A 136 7.49 -0.76 12.38
N GLY A 137 7.92 -0.60 13.64
CA GLY A 137 9.19 0.02 14.01
C GLY A 137 9.14 1.49 14.43
N GLN A 138 7.97 2.13 14.54
CA GLN A 138 7.84 3.47 15.13
C GLN A 138 7.09 3.39 16.47
N LEU A 139 7.83 3.07 17.53
CA LEU A 139 7.40 3.27 18.90
C LEU A 139 7.89 4.65 19.36
N THR A 140 6.98 5.60 19.54
CA THR A 140 7.27 6.83 20.29
C THR A 140 6.92 6.55 21.75
N LEU A 141 7.94 6.45 22.60
CA LEU A 141 7.74 6.44 24.06
C LEU A 141 7.76 7.89 24.52
N GLY A 142 6.65 8.33 25.13
CA GLY A 142 6.51 9.62 25.81
C GLY A 142 6.40 9.42 27.31
#